data_AF-A0A482WJM6-F1
#
_entry.id   AF-A0A482WJM6-F1
#
_cell.length_a   1.000
_cell.length_b   1.000
_cell.length_c   1.000
_cell.angle_alpha   90.00
_cell.angle_beta   90.00
_cell.angle_gamma   90.00
#
_symmetry.space_group_name_H-M   'P 1'
#
loop_
_entity.id
_entity.type
_entity.pdbx_description
1 polymer ?
#
loop_
_entity_poly.entity_id
_entity_poly.type
_entity_poly.pdbx_seq_one_letter_code
_entity_poly.pdbx_strand_id
1 'polypeptide(L)'
;MTREGRLKLQQLDATYKAREEDVYLLGQQLGQLLADPPAMTSAAANASAAAELRTLLRNMTGLRPAAAGDSTQLLRLPSTYHFVPHLLLNPSISVALGVPTVNREDQSYLIATLQNLLEAMSQEEEELRIHEVFIAETDEEYILQVANDIKQHFEQEIECGLIEVIAPSPAYYPDLSQLRVTLGDSAERVRWRSKQNLDFAYLMMYSQPKAVFYVQLEDDILAKPHFLTTMKVTAYEKIANKQPWFVLDFCQLGFIGKMFRCVELPWLVQFFFMFYNDKPVDWLLDHMIYSKVCNLEKDNAACRKAKDELWVHCKPSLFQHIGTQSSLKGKVQKLKDKQFGKVKLFFPHVNPEATVVSEMNAYKLYTLKRAYAGETFFWGLLPQAGDHLNFKFKKPLFIKKYLFRSGNAEHPSDRFYNATVEVLPVVPIPEADNITTDGFIVVGKFDIKGKAEGAVNRKLGAIQELRLTIHSDSDNWAILSEIHIQPDDVR
;
A
#
# COMPACT_ATOMS: atom_id res chain seq x y z
N MET A 1 -39.52 30.63 1.92
CA MET A 1 -38.38 31.54 2.18
C MET A 1 -38.69 32.88 1.51
N THR A 2 -38.71 33.99 2.25
CA THR A 2 -39.05 35.32 1.70
C THR A 2 -37.91 35.89 0.83
N ARG A 3 -38.25 36.79 -0.11
CA ARG A 3 -37.28 37.44 -1.01
C ARG A 3 -36.19 38.20 -0.24
N GLU A 4 -36.57 38.82 0.88
CA GLU A 4 -35.67 39.50 1.81
C GLU A 4 -34.70 38.53 2.52
N GLY A 5 -35.18 37.32 2.89
CA GLY A 5 -34.34 36.28 3.47
C GLY A 5 -33.26 35.79 2.50
N ARG A 6 -33.57 35.66 1.20
CA ARG A 6 -32.57 35.34 0.17
C ARG A 6 -31.52 36.45 0.00
N LEU A 7 -31.93 37.71 0.03
CA LEU A 7 -31.00 38.86 -0.03
C LEU A 7 -30.06 38.92 1.18
N LYS A 8 -30.59 38.71 2.39
CA LYS A 8 -29.77 38.60 3.61
C LYS A 8 -28.78 37.43 3.54
N LEU A 9 -29.21 36.28 3.00
CA LEU A 9 -28.34 35.12 2.80
C LEU A 9 -27.20 35.41 1.80
N GLN A 10 -27.50 36.10 0.69
CA GLN A 10 -26.51 36.52 -0.31
C GLN A 10 -25.53 37.57 0.23
N GLN A 11 -25.99 38.50 1.06
CA GLN A 11 -25.11 39.45 1.75
C GLN A 11 -24.20 38.76 2.77
N LEU A 12 -24.72 37.77 3.51
CA LEU A 12 -23.93 36.95 4.43
C LEU A 12 -22.87 36.12 3.69
N ASP A 13 -23.23 35.48 2.57
CA ASP A 13 -22.31 34.72 1.71
C ASP A 13 -21.20 35.62 1.11
N ALA A 14 -21.55 36.82 0.63
CA ALA A 14 -20.57 37.79 0.13
C ALA A 14 -19.65 38.32 1.25
N THR A 15 -20.19 38.58 2.44
CA THR A 15 -19.40 39.01 3.61
C THR A 15 -18.50 37.88 4.09
N TYR A 16 -18.97 36.63 4.06
CA TYR A 16 -18.18 35.45 4.42
C TYR A 16 -17.01 35.24 3.46
N LYS A 17 -17.22 35.36 2.14
CA LYS A 17 -16.14 35.29 1.13
C LYS A 17 -15.09 36.38 1.32
N ALA A 18 -15.50 37.61 1.60
CA ALA A 18 -14.55 38.68 1.95
C ALA A 18 -13.75 38.36 3.22
N ARG A 19 -14.36 37.67 4.21
CA ARG A 19 -13.62 37.20 5.41
C ARG A 19 -12.72 36.00 5.14
N GLU A 20 -13.03 35.15 4.17
CA GLU A 20 -12.09 34.11 3.71
C GLU A 20 -10.89 34.73 2.98
N GLU A 21 -11.11 35.77 2.15
CA GLU A 21 -10.03 36.55 1.54
C GLU A 21 -9.16 37.28 2.59
N ASP A 22 -9.77 37.90 3.61
CA ASP A 22 -9.04 38.48 4.75
C ASP A 22 -8.17 37.43 5.47
N VAL A 23 -8.73 36.25 5.78
CA VAL A 23 -8.01 35.18 6.47
C VAL A 23 -6.91 34.57 5.58
N TYR A 24 -7.13 34.49 4.27
CA TYR A 24 -6.13 34.07 3.30
C TYR A 24 -4.97 35.08 3.20
N LEU A 25 -5.27 36.38 3.15
CA LEU A 25 -4.28 37.46 3.18
C LEU A 25 -3.46 37.44 4.48
N LEU A 26 -4.11 37.28 5.63
CA LEU A 26 -3.45 37.15 6.93
C LEU A 26 -2.59 35.87 7.00
N GLY A 27 -3.05 34.77 6.41
CA GLY A 27 -2.27 33.52 6.27
C GLY A 27 -1.03 33.70 5.41
N GLN A 28 -1.13 34.39 4.28
CA GLN A 28 0.02 34.74 3.44
C GLN A 28 1.00 35.68 4.16
N GLN A 29 0.51 36.70 4.86
CA GLN A 29 1.34 37.62 5.65
C GLN A 29 2.08 36.89 6.78
N LEU A 30 1.41 35.96 7.47
CA LEU A 30 2.03 35.10 8.49
C LEU A 30 3.10 34.19 7.85
N GLY A 31 2.82 33.60 6.68
CA GLY A 31 3.78 32.80 5.92
C GLY A 31 5.00 33.59 5.45
N GLN A 32 4.84 34.87 5.08
CA GLN A 32 5.95 35.78 4.75
C GLN A 32 6.77 36.16 5.99
N LEU A 33 6.12 36.47 7.12
CA LEU A 33 6.79 36.75 8.39
C LEU A 33 7.57 35.56 8.95
N LEU A 34 7.20 34.33 8.59
CA LEU A 34 7.93 33.11 8.94
C LEU A 34 9.04 32.76 7.94
N ALA A 35 9.10 33.43 6.78
CA ALA A 35 10.12 33.21 5.76
C ALA A 35 11.35 34.14 5.92
N ASP A 36 11.15 35.37 6.38
CA ASP A 36 12.21 36.38 6.57
C ASP A 36 12.43 36.72 8.07
N PRO A 37 13.55 36.31 8.69
CA PRO A 37 13.95 36.83 9.99
C PRO A 37 14.54 38.25 9.87
N PRO A 38 14.35 39.15 10.85
CA PRO A 38 14.97 40.47 10.83
C PRO A 38 16.51 40.35 10.87
N ALA A 39 17.18 41.12 10.01
CA ALA A 39 18.62 41.03 9.81
C ALA A 39 19.42 41.40 11.08
N MET A 40 19.99 40.38 11.74
CA MET A 40 21.03 40.52 12.77
C MET A 40 22.23 39.63 12.43
N THR A 41 23.18 40.26 11.73
CA THR A 41 24.63 39.96 11.59
C THR A 41 25.17 38.53 11.75
N SER A 42 25.89 38.12 10.69
CA SER A 42 27.04 37.16 10.65
C SER A 42 26.79 35.65 10.70
N ALA A 43 26.67 35.03 9.51
CA ALA A 43 27.22 33.69 9.17
C ALA A 43 27.01 33.36 7.67
N ALA A 44 27.85 33.92 6.77
CA ALA A 44 27.63 33.86 5.32
C ALA A 44 28.00 32.52 4.61
N ALA A 45 28.12 31.41 5.34
CA ALA A 45 28.55 30.11 4.78
C ALA A 45 27.45 29.03 4.77
N ASN A 46 26.43 29.11 5.63
CA ASN A 46 25.40 28.06 5.77
C ASN A 46 24.12 28.32 4.95
N ALA A 47 24.07 29.39 4.15
CA ALA A 47 22.84 29.82 3.48
C ALA A 47 22.45 28.97 2.27
N SER A 48 23.41 28.43 1.50
CA SER A 48 23.11 27.63 0.29
C SER A 48 22.62 26.22 0.62
N ALA A 49 23.31 25.51 1.52
CA ALA A 49 22.90 24.16 1.94
C ALA A 49 21.51 24.17 2.61
N ALA A 50 21.20 25.21 3.39
CA ALA A 50 19.86 25.39 3.95
C ALA A 50 18.80 25.72 2.88
N ALA A 51 19.16 26.37 1.78
CA ALA A 51 18.24 26.65 0.68
C ALA A 51 17.91 25.38 -0.12
N GLU A 52 18.89 24.53 -0.41
CA GLU A 52 18.72 23.25 -1.11
C GLU A 52 17.94 22.23 -0.27
N LEU A 53 18.21 22.13 1.04
CA LEU A 53 17.43 21.30 1.95
C LEU A 53 15.96 21.76 2.02
N ARG A 54 15.72 23.09 2.01
CA ARG A 54 14.37 23.66 2.01
C ARG A 54 13.63 23.44 0.69
N THR A 55 14.29 23.47 -0.47
CA THR A 55 13.64 23.13 -1.76
C THR A 55 13.40 21.63 -1.92
N LEU A 56 14.23 20.76 -1.33
CA LEU A 56 13.96 19.33 -1.23
C LEU A 56 12.75 19.05 -0.35
N LEU A 57 12.69 19.58 0.88
CA LEU A 57 11.52 19.46 1.76
C LEU A 57 10.25 19.99 1.10
N ARG A 58 10.31 21.14 0.42
CA ARG A 58 9.17 21.73 -0.30
C ARG A 58 8.66 20.85 -1.46
N ASN A 59 9.55 20.11 -2.12
CA ASN A 59 9.15 19.10 -3.12
C ASN A 59 8.59 17.81 -2.49
N MET A 60 9.09 17.41 -1.31
CA MET A 60 8.63 16.18 -0.62
C MET A 60 7.31 16.37 0.15
N THR A 61 7.00 17.57 0.64
CA THR A 61 5.71 17.88 1.30
C THR A 61 4.59 18.26 0.31
N GLY A 62 4.73 17.94 -0.98
CA GLY A 62 3.74 18.26 -2.02
C GLY A 62 3.57 19.75 -2.35
N LEU A 63 4.42 20.66 -1.84
CA LEU A 63 4.32 22.11 -2.03
C LEU A 63 4.88 22.57 -3.38
N ARG A 64 4.41 21.99 -4.49
CA ARG A 64 4.67 22.51 -5.85
C ARG A 64 3.62 23.56 -6.24
N PRO A 65 4.02 24.74 -6.76
CA PRO A 65 3.09 25.68 -7.38
C PRO A 65 2.70 25.18 -8.79
N ALA A 66 1.83 24.18 -8.85
CA ALA A 66 1.06 23.91 -10.06
C ALA A 66 -0.02 24.98 -10.22
N ALA A 67 -0.36 25.34 -11.46
CA ALA A 67 -1.23 26.48 -11.74
C ALA A 67 -2.61 26.35 -11.05
N ALA A 68 -2.96 27.36 -10.25
CA ALA A 68 -4.25 27.51 -9.56
C ALA A 68 -4.64 26.38 -8.57
N GLY A 69 -3.76 26.08 -7.60
CA GLY A 69 -4.10 25.25 -6.43
C GLY A 69 -3.27 25.61 -5.18
N ASP A 70 -3.92 26.20 -4.18
CA ASP A 70 -3.31 26.69 -2.94
C ASP A 70 -2.92 25.54 -1.98
N SER A 71 -1.61 25.38 -1.73
CA SER A 71 -1.07 24.30 -0.88
C SER A 71 -0.91 24.69 0.60
N THR A 72 -1.48 25.81 1.07
CA THR A 72 -1.31 26.27 2.48
C THR A 72 -2.34 25.72 3.47
N GLN A 73 -3.25 24.84 3.05
CA GLN A 73 -4.48 24.50 3.81
C GLN A 73 -4.40 23.24 4.69
N LEU A 74 -3.21 22.73 5.02
CA LEU A 74 -3.09 21.34 5.50
C LEU A 74 -3.62 21.01 6.91
N LEU A 75 -3.80 21.99 7.82
CA LEU A 75 -4.40 21.75 9.14
C LEU A 75 -5.25 22.95 9.61
N ARG A 76 -6.58 22.85 9.51
CA ARG A 76 -7.55 23.77 10.15
C ARG A 76 -8.18 23.12 11.39
N LEU A 77 -8.39 23.92 12.45
CA LEU A 77 -9.23 23.52 13.59
C LEU A 77 -10.69 23.27 13.14
N PRO A 78 -11.46 22.43 13.85
CA PRO A 78 -12.84 22.12 13.48
C PRO A 78 -13.72 23.38 13.37
N SER A 79 -14.14 23.71 12.15
CA SER A 79 -15.12 24.77 11.87
C SER A 79 -16.52 24.18 11.70
N THR A 80 -17.54 25.03 11.58
CA THR A 80 -18.92 24.60 11.27
C THR A 80 -19.00 23.74 10.00
N TYR A 81 -18.13 23.95 9.02
CA TYR A 81 -18.07 23.17 7.77
C TYR A 81 -17.59 21.72 7.99
N HIS A 82 -16.86 21.45 9.09
CA HIS A 82 -16.47 20.10 9.51
C HIS A 82 -17.68 19.27 9.97
N PHE A 83 -18.77 19.93 10.39
CA PHE A 83 -20.06 19.31 10.75
C PHE A 83 -21.10 19.41 9.61
N VAL A 84 -20.80 20.19 8.56
CA VAL A 84 -21.70 20.46 7.43
C VAL A 84 -20.92 20.31 6.09
N PRO A 85 -20.34 19.14 5.80
CA PRO A 85 -19.40 18.97 4.68
C PRO A 85 -20.03 19.11 3.30
N HIS A 86 -21.36 19.08 3.17
CA HIS A 86 -22.07 19.35 1.91
C HIS A 86 -22.00 20.83 1.47
N LEU A 87 -21.37 21.70 2.26
CA LEU A 87 -21.06 23.10 1.91
C LEU A 87 -19.62 23.28 1.42
N LEU A 88 -18.78 22.24 1.51
CA LEU A 88 -17.43 22.24 0.92
C LEU A 88 -17.52 21.82 -0.57
N LEU A 89 -16.47 22.17 -1.33
CA LEU A 89 -16.36 21.88 -2.75
C LEU A 89 -16.52 20.37 -3.04
N ASN A 90 -17.01 20.04 -4.24
CA ASN A 90 -17.14 18.65 -4.68
C ASN A 90 -15.78 17.93 -4.55
N PRO A 91 -15.69 16.80 -3.82
CA PRO A 91 -14.43 16.05 -3.70
C PRO A 91 -13.99 15.58 -5.08
N SER A 92 -12.70 15.75 -5.37
CA SER A 92 -12.10 15.41 -6.66
C SER A 92 -11.86 13.90 -6.84
N ILE A 93 -11.82 13.15 -5.74
CA ILE A 93 -11.44 11.72 -5.72
C ILE A 93 -12.62 10.84 -5.26
N SER A 94 -12.75 9.65 -5.87
CA SER A 94 -13.83 8.71 -5.49
C SER A 94 -13.52 7.91 -4.22
N VAL A 95 -12.28 7.41 -4.06
CA VAL A 95 -11.84 6.61 -2.92
C VAL A 95 -10.40 6.98 -2.59
N ALA A 96 -10.10 7.17 -1.30
CA ALA A 96 -8.73 7.23 -0.78
C ALA A 96 -8.42 5.94 0.00
N LEU A 97 -7.23 5.38 -0.22
CA LEU A 97 -6.72 4.21 0.50
C LEU A 97 -5.59 4.66 1.44
N GLY A 98 -5.81 4.59 2.75
CA GLY A 98 -4.80 4.95 3.75
C GLY A 98 -3.97 3.73 4.19
N VAL A 99 -2.66 3.75 3.90
CA VAL A 99 -1.70 2.69 4.27
C VAL A 99 -0.66 3.24 5.26
N PRO A 100 -0.78 2.97 6.57
CA PRO A 100 0.17 3.40 7.59
C PRO A 100 1.34 2.41 7.68
N THR A 101 2.57 2.90 7.61
CA THR A 101 3.79 2.09 7.80
C THR A 101 4.02 1.75 9.26
N VAL A 102 4.62 0.59 9.56
CA VAL A 102 5.08 0.27 10.92
C VAL A 102 6.54 -0.18 10.90
N ASN A 103 7.40 0.54 11.62
CA ASN A 103 8.81 0.18 11.78
C ASN A 103 8.96 -1.18 12.50
N ARG A 104 9.70 -2.10 11.90
CA ARG A 104 9.98 -3.46 12.39
C ARG A 104 11.47 -3.75 12.15
N GLU A 105 12.16 -4.31 13.13
CA GLU A 105 13.63 -4.48 13.09
C GLU A 105 14.11 -5.47 12.02
N ASP A 106 13.31 -6.51 11.72
CA ASP A 106 13.75 -7.63 10.87
C ASP A 106 13.25 -7.57 9.41
N GLN A 107 12.04 -7.03 9.17
CA GLN A 107 11.36 -7.10 7.85
C GLN A 107 10.40 -5.94 7.62
N SER A 108 10.46 -5.32 6.43
CA SER A 108 9.46 -4.38 5.92
C SER A 108 8.52 -5.05 4.92
N TYR A 109 7.21 -4.98 5.16
CA TYR A 109 6.18 -5.54 4.27
C TYR A 109 5.61 -4.52 3.27
N LEU A 110 5.82 -3.21 3.52
CA LEU A 110 5.20 -2.10 2.79
C LEU A 110 5.33 -2.21 1.27
N ILE A 111 6.54 -2.41 0.75
CA ILE A 111 6.80 -2.47 -0.69
C ILE A 111 6.06 -3.66 -1.34
N ALA A 112 5.98 -4.80 -0.64
CA ALA A 112 5.26 -5.97 -1.14
C ALA A 112 3.73 -5.75 -1.12
N THR A 113 3.20 -5.11 -0.08
CA THR A 113 1.78 -4.75 0.00
C THR A 113 1.41 -3.70 -1.05
N LEU A 114 2.22 -2.67 -1.27
CA LEU A 114 2.00 -1.69 -2.35
C LEU A 114 2.07 -2.33 -3.73
N GLN A 115 3.05 -3.20 -3.99
CA GLN A 115 3.12 -3.99 -5.23
C GLN A 115 1.86 -4.84 -5.43
N ASN A 116 1.38 -5.51 -4.37
CA ASN A 116 0.19 -6.35 -4.47
C ASN A 116 -1.11 -5.54 -4.65
N LEU A 117 -1.23 -4.36 -4.03
CA LEU A 117 -2.37 -3.46 -4.27
C LEU A 117 -2.40 -2.99 -5.72
N LEU A 118 -1.25 -2.55 -6.26
CA LEU A 118 -1.09 -2.17 -7.66
C LEU A 118 -1.41 -3.32 -8.63
N GLU A 119 -0.78 -4.50 -8.47
CA GLU A 119 -1.06 -5.67 -9.32
C GLU A 119 -2.50 -6.21 -9.22
N ALA A 120 -3.24 -5.86 -8.15
CA ALA A 120 -4.63 -6.25 -7.96
C ALA A 120 -5.64 -5.28 -8.61
N MET A 121 -5.22 -4.13 -9.13
CA MET A 121 -6.10 -3.18 -9.81
C MET A 121 -6.22 -3.45 -11.30
N SER A 122 -7.33 -3.00 -11.89
CA SER A 122 -7.48 -2.83 -13.34
C SER A 122 -6.95 -1.46 -13.79
N GLN A 123 -6.70 -1.32 -15.08
CA GLN A 123 -6.34 -0.05 -15.70
C GLN A 123 -7.37 1.07 -15.45
N GLU A 124 -8.66 0.72 -15.34
CA GLU A 124 -9.74 1.66 -14.96
C GLU A 124 -9.66 2.08 -13.49
N GLU A 125 -9.14 1.23 -12.61
CA GLU A 125 -8.90 1.53 -11.18
C GLU A 125 -7.64 2.37 -10.97
N GLU A 126 -6.59 2.18 -11.79
CA GLU A 126 -5.38 3.01 -11.80
C GLU A 126 -5.67 4.47 -12.19
N GLU A 127 -6.62 4.72 -13.09
CA GLU A 127 -7.09 6.07 -13.42
C GLU A 127 -7.80 6.76 -12.23
N LEU A 128 -8.29 5.97 -11.25
CA LEU A 128 -9.07 6.38 -10.07
C LEU A 128 -8.23 6.47 -8.76
N ARG A 129 -7.12 7.21 -8.80
CA ARG A 129 -6.25 7.62 -7.66
C ARG A 129 -7.04 8.07 -6.40
N ILE A 130 -6.52 8.05 -5.16
CA ILE A 130 -5.12 8.06 -4.67
C ILE A 130 -4.89 6.98 -3.59
N HIS A 131 -3.67 6.40 -3.56
CA HIS A 131 -3.12 5.68 -2.41
C HIS A 131 -2.35 6.66 -1.53
N GLU A 132 -2.86 6.93 -0.33
CA GLU A 132 -2.20 7.77 0.67
C GLU A 132 -1.32 6.87 1.54
N VAL A 133 -0.03 6.83 1.23
CA VAL A 133 0.97 6.08 1.99
C VAL A 133 1.49 6.96 3.11
N PHE A 134 1.08 6.64 4.33
CA PHE A 134 1.44 7.37 5.52
C PHE A 134 2.64 6.72 6.20
N ILE A 135 3.80 7.36 6.06
CA ILE A 135 4.98 7.05 6.85
C ILE A 135 4.69 7.52 8.27
N ALA A 136 4.15 6.62 9.08
CA ALA A 136 3.69 6.88 10.44
C ALA A 136 4.85 6.99 11.44
N GLU A 137 5.97 7.61 11.08
CA GLU A 137 7.13 7.77 11.95
C GLU A 137 7.57 9.24 11.97
N THR A 138 8.40 9.59 12.95
CA THR A 138 8.87 10.97 13.18
C THR A 138 10.38 11.15 13.02
N ASP A 139 11.10 10.06 12.77
CA ASP A 139 12.55 10.06 12.57
C ASP A 139 12.87 10.43 11.11
N GLU A 140 13.56 11.55 10.90
CA GLU A 140 13.88 12.06 9.56
C GLU A 140 14.72 11.07 8.74
N GLU A 141 15.64 10.32 9.35
CA GLU A 141 16.48 9.36 8.62
C GLU A 141 15.63 8.18 8.11
N TYR A 142 14.77 7.64 8.97
CA TYR A 142 13.84 6.56 8.60
C TYR A 142 12.79 7.01 7.58
N ILE A 143 12.24 8.22 7.73
CA ILE A 143 11.28 8.80 6.76
C ILE A 143 11.95 8.93 5.38
N LEU A 144 13.17 9.46 5.33
CA LEU A 144 13.93 9.60 4.08
C LEU A 144 14.29 8.24 3.47
N GLN A 145 14.67 7.26 4.28
CA GLN A 145 14.93 5.89 3.82
C GLN A 145 13.67 5.29 3.15
N VAL A 146 12.54 5.24 3.87
CA VAL A 146 11.30 4.65 3.36
C VAL A 146 10.78 5.43 2.14
N ALA A 147 10.86 6.77 2.14
CA ALA A 147 10.46 7.57 0.99
C ALA A 147 11.34 7.29 -0.26
N ASN A 148 12.65 7.10 -0.07
CA ASN A 148 13.55 6.71 -1.17
C ASN A 148 13.26 5.28 -1.66
N ASP A 149 12.99 4.33 -0.76
CA ASP A 149 12.66 2.95 -1.13
C ASP A 149 11.35 2.89 -1.95
N ILE A 150 10.30 3.60 -1.53
CA ILE A 150 9.05 3.75 -2.30
C ILE A 150 9.36 4.39 -3.66
N LYS A 151 10.14 5.49 -3.68
CA LYS A 151 10.49 6.18 -4.93
C LYS A 151 11.22 5.26 -5.92
N GLN A 152 12.18 4.45 -5.47
CA GLN A 152 12.91 3.53 -6.35
C GLN A 152 12.02 2.44 -6.96
N HIS A 153 10.96 2.01 -6.25
CA HIS A 153 10.07 0.94 -6.71
C HIS A 153 8.83 1.41 -7.48
N PHE A 154 8.44 2.68 -7.30
CA PHE A 154 7.15 3.22 -7.77
C PHE A 154 7.25 4.67 -8.32
N GLU A 155 8.37 5.02 -8.96
CA GLU A 155 8.61 6.39 -9.47
C GLU A 155 7.48 6.88 -10.39
N GLN A 156 6.99 6.00 -11.28
CA GLN A 156 5.92 6.32 -12.24
C GLN A 156 4.58 6.56 -11.54
N GLU A 157 4.27 5.75 -10.53
CA GLU A 157 3.04 5.82 -9.74
C GLU A 157 3.02 7.07 -8.82
N ILE A 158 4.19 7.55 -8.38
CA ILE A 158 4.32 8.84 -7.69
C ILE A 158 4.16 10.00 -8.68
N GLU A 159 4.86 9.96 -9.83
CA GLU A 159 4.82 11.04 -10.82
C GLU A 159 3.43 11.24 -11.44
N CYS A 160 2.66 10.16 -11.63
CA CYS A 160 1.29 10.24 -12.12
C CYS A 160 0.27 10.59 -11.04
N GLY A 161 0.69 10.69 -9.76
CA GLY A 161 -0.15 11.01 -8.61
C GLY A 161 -1.04 9.86 -8.13
N LEU A 162 -0.68 8.60 -8.40
CA LEU A 162 -1.37 7.42 -7.89
C LEU A 162 -0.95 7.07 -6.46
N ILE A 163 0.31 7.32 -6.10
CA ILE A 163 0.85 7.18 -4.73
C ILE A 163 1.24 8.58 -4.20
N GLU A 164 0.69 8.94 -3.05
CA GLU A 164 1.06 10.14 -2.30
C GLU A 164 1.70 9.73 -0.97
N VAL A 165 2.96 10.11 -0.77
CA VAL A 165 3.72 9.78 0.44
C VAL A 165 3.65 10.95 1.42
N ILE A 166 3.20 10.70 2.64
CA ILE A 166 3.07 11.70 3.70
C ILE A 166 3.67 11.22 5.01
N ALA A 167 4.25 12.15 5.77
CA ALA A 167 4.76 11.92 7.12
C ALA A 167 4.21 13.00 8.08
N PRO A 168 3.96 12.68 9.36
CA PRO A 168 3.50 13.63 10.35
C PRO A 168 4.66 14.49 10.88
N SER A 169 4.37 15.73 11.27
CA SER A 169 5.33 16.51 12.06
C SER A 169 5.52 15.86 13.44
N PRO A 170 6.74 15.85 14.03
CA PRO A 170 6.94 15.37 15.40
C PRO A 170 6.03 16.05 16.44
N ALA A 171 5.60 17.29 16.18
CA ALA A 171 4.66 18.04 17.02
C ALA A 171 3.20 17.55 16.97
N TYR A 172 2.86 16.61 16.07
CA TYR A 172 1.53 16.01 15.99
C TYR A 172 1.26 15.06 17.16
N TYR A 173 2.26 14.30 17.60
CA TYR A 173 2.10 13.34 18.67
C TYR A 173 2.22 14.01 20.05
N PRO A 174 1.37 13.64 21.03
CA PRO A 174 1.59 13.98 22.43
C PRO A 174 2.82 13.21 22.97
N ASP A 175 3.27 13.52 24.18
CA ASP A 175 4.32 12.75 24.83
C ASP A 175 3.87 11.30 25.10
N LEU A 176 4.24 10.41 24.18
CA LEU A 176 3.93 8.98 24.24
C LEU A 176 4.66 8.23 25.37
N SER A 177 5.58 8.88 26.11
CA SER A 177 6.21 8.31 27.31
C SER A 177 5.37 8.50 28.57
N GLN A 178 4.49 9.51 28.60
CA GLN A 178 3.65 9.86 29.77
C GLN A 178 2.20 9.34 29.65
N LEU A 179 2.00 8.26 28.91
CA LEU A 179 0.67 7.66 28.72
C LEU A 179 0.16 6.95 29.99
N ARG A 180 -1.16 6.82 30.10
CA ARG A 180 -1.80 6.17 31.25
C ARG A 180 -1.85 4.68 30.98
N VAL A 181 -1.27 3.87 31.87
CA VAL A 181 -1.40 2.41 31.76
C VAL A 181 -2.86 2.02 32.04
N THR A 182 -3.54 1.49 31.01
CA THR A 182 -4.90 0.95 31.11
C THR A 182 -4.95 -0.50 30.60
N LEU A 183 -6.07 -1.19 30.85
CA LEU A 183 -6.35 -2.57 30.41
C LEU A 183 -5.40 -3.67 30.95
N GLY A 184 -4.43 -3.32 31.80
CA GLY A 184 -3.38 -4.25 32.24
C GLY A 184 -2.29 -4.48 31.17
N ASP A 185 -2.25 -3.65 30.12
CA ASP A 185 -1.22 -3.69 29.08
C ASP A 185 0.15 -3.23 29.64
N SER A 186 1.25 -3.66 29.01
CA SER A 186 2.58 -3.08 29.27
C SER A 186 2.68 -1.64 28.71
N ALA A 187 3.56 -0.81 29.27
CA ALA A 187 3.76 0.57 28.79
C ALA A 187 4.08 0.64 27.29
N GLU A 188 4.89 -0.29 26.77
CA GLU A 188 5.19 -0.43 25.34
C GLU A 188 3.93 -0.68 24.51
N ARG A 189 3.05 -1.59 24.98
CA ARG A 189 1.79 -1.93 24.30
C ARG A 189 0.79 -0.77 24.35
N VAL A 190 0.75 -0.02 25.46
CA VAL A 190 -0.03 1.22 25.59
C VAL A 190 0.46 2.26 24.59
N ARG A 191 1.78 2.51 24.53
CA ARG A 191 2.41 3.41 23.54
C ARG A 191 2.08 3.00 22.12
N TRP A 192 2.23 1.72 21.79
CA TRP A 192 1.93 1.17 20.46
C TRP A 192 0.48 1.43 20.04
N ARG A 193 -0.52 1.03 20.84
CA ARG A 193 -1.93 1.21 20.47
C ARG A 193 -2.36 2.68 20.48
N SER A 194 -1.76 3.49 21.34
CA SER A 194 -2.06 4.93 21.41
C SER A 194 -1.48 5.69 20.23
N LYS A 195 -0.29 5.30 19.75
CA LYS A 195 0.27 5.78 18.49
C LYS A 195 -0.62 5.36 17.31
N GLN A 196 -0.99 4.08 17.20
CA GLN A 196 -1.87 3.57 16.12
C GLN A 196 -3.21 4.33 16.02
N ASN A 197 -3.85 4.65 17.15
CA ASN A 197 -5.07 5.47 17.19
C ASN A 197 -4.88 6.85 16.54
N LEU A 198 -3.72 7.49 16.77
CA LEU A 198 -3.37 8.79 16.21
C LEU A 198 -2.94 8.65 14.74
N ASP A 199 -2.19 7.61 14.38
CA ASP A 199 -1.78 7.32 13.01
C ASP A 199 -2.98 7.22 12.06
N PHE A 200 -4.02 6.49 12.48
CA PHE A 200 -5.25 6.33 11.71
C PHE A 200 -6.07 7.63 11.70
N ALA A 201 -6.09 8.39 12.80
CA ALA A 201 -6.75 9.69 12.86
C ALA A 201 -6.09 10.72 11.91
N TYR A 202 -4.75 10.72 11.80
CA TYR A 202 -4.01 11.58 10.87
C TYR A 202 -4.37 11.28 9.41
N LEU A 203 -4.31 10.00 9.01
CA LEU A 203 -4.75 9.54 7.69
C LEU A 203 -6.19 9.99 7.40
N MET A 204 -7.13 9.68 8.29
CA MET A 204 -8.53 10.04 8.12
C MET A 204 -8.77 11.56 8.00
N MET A 205 -8.01 12.39 8.73
CA MET A 205 -8.05 13.85 8.58
C MET A 205 -7.55 14.29 7.20
N TYR A 206 -6.47 13.67 6.73
CA TYR A 206 -5.82 14.00 5.47
C TYR A 206 -6.70 13.69 4.24
N SER A 207 -7.36 12.53 4.25
CA SER A 207 -8.25 12.11 3.16
C SER A 207 -9.62 12.81 3.16
N GLN A 208 -10.08 13.31 4.32
CA GLN A 208 -11.44 13.86 4.52
C GLN A 208 -11.87 14.91 3.48
N PRO A 209 -11.06 15.93 3.11
CA PRO A 209 -11.43 16.90 2.09
C PRO A 209 -11.18 16.42 0.65
N LYS A 210 -10.41 15.33 0.45
CA LYS A 210 -9.96 14.87 -0.86
C LYS A 210 -10.97 13.92 -1.53
N ALA A 211 -11.48 12.94 -0.78
CA ALA A 211 -12.23 11.81 -1.34
C ALA A 211 -13.71 11.76 -0.90
N VAL A 212 -14.54 11.01 -1.64
CA VAL A 212 -15.91 10.66 -1.22
C VAL A 212 -15.91 9.55 -0.15
N PHE A 213 -15.08 8.53 -0.36
CA PHE A 213 -14.92 7.39 0.55
C PHE A 213 -13.46 7.25 0.99
N TYR A 214 -13.27 6.73 2.20
CA TYR A 214 -11.97 6.42 2.78
C TYR A 214 -11.91 4.94 3.18
N VAL A 215 -10.75 4.31 3.00
CA VAL A 215 -10.49 2.93 3.44
C VAL A 215 -9.24 2.90 4.28
N GLN A 216 -9.34 2.36 5.50
CA GLN A 216 -8.16 2.04 6.31
C GLN A 216 -7.59 0.68 5.91
N LEU A 217 -6.31 0.65 5.58
CA LEU A 217 -5.51 -0.55 5.33
C LEU A 217 -4.33 -0.61 6.34
N GLU A 218 -3.51 -1.65 6.23
CA GLU A 218 -2.27 -1.88 6.99
C GLU A 218 -1.13 -2.22 6.02
N ASP A 219 0.14 -2.16 6.46
CA ASP A 219 1.32 -2.31 5.60
C ASP A 219 1.76 -3.76 5.31
N ASP A 220 1.00 -4.74 5.81
CA ASP A 220 1.29 -6.17 5.70
C ASP A 220 0.07 -7.00 5.25
N ILE A 221 -0.62 -6.51 4.22
CA ILE A 221 -1.83 -7.13 3.64
C ILE A 221 -1.65 -7.58 2.18
N LEU A 222 -2.53 -8.49 1.76
CA LEU A 222 -2.84 -8.83 0.38
C LEU A 222 -4.27 -8.40 0.03
N ALA A 223 -4.47 -7.95 -1.22
CA ALA A 223 -5.77 -7.68 -1.81
C ALA A 223 -6.18 -8.75 -2.84
N LYS A 224 -7.48 -8.81 -3.15
CA LYS A 224 -8.02 -9.54 -4.30
C LYS A 224 -8.04 -8.67 -5.56
N PRO A 225 -7.95 -9.26 -6.77
CA PRO A 225 -8.17 -8.53 -8.01
C PRO A 225 -9.51 -7.78 -8.00
N HIS A 226 -9.52 -6.54 -8.51
CA HIS A 226 -10.70 -5.66 -8.64
C HIS A 226 -11.39 -5.33 -7.30
N PHE A 227 -10.59 -5.23 -6.23
CA PHE A 227 -11.12 -4.92 -4.90
C PHE A 227 -11.78 -3.52 -4.86
N LEU A 228 -11.18 -2.49 -5.45
CA LEU A 228 -11.71 -1.12 -5.46
C LEU A 228 -13.08 -1.04 -6.14
N THR A 229 -13.25 -1.66 -7.31
CA THR A 229 -14.51 -1.74 -8.04
C THR A 229 -15.56 -2.45 -7.20
N THR A 230 -15.20 -3.59 -6.59
CA THR A 230 -16.09 -4.34 -5.71
C THR A 230 -16.57 -3.48 -4.53
N MET A 231 -15.65 -2.74 -3.89
CA MET A 231 -15.96 -1.84 -2.78
C MET A 231 -16.87 -0.67 -3.22
N LYS A 232 -16.53 -0.01 -4.33
CA LYS A 232 -17.32 1.10 -4.89
C LYS A 232 -18.73 0.67 -5.28
N VAL A 233 -18.88 -0.42 -6.04
CA VAL A 233 -20.18 -0.98 -6.42
C VAL A 233 -21.01 -1.28 -5.17
N THR A 234 -20.44 -1.98 -4.19
CA THR A 234 -21.10 -2.26 -2.90
C THR A 234 -21.57 -0.98 -2.21
N ALA A 235 -20.73 0.05 -2.13
CA ALA A 235 -21.07 1.31 -1.47
C ALA A 235 -22.21 2.05 -2.20
N TYR A 236 -22.15 2.14 -3.53
CA TYR A 236 -23.19 2.79 -4.35
C TYR A 236 -24.51 2.01 -4.33
N GLU A 237 -24.48 0.68 -4.38
CA GLU A 237 -25.68 -0.16 -4.24
C GLU A 237 -26.38 0.08 -2.89
N LYS A 238 -25.63 0.17 -1.79
CA LYS A 238 -26.20 0.47 -0.46
C LYS A 238 -26.83 1.85 -0.39
N ILE A 239 -26.19 2.85 -0.99
CA ILE A 239 -26.72 4.22 -1.09
C ILE A 239 -27.99 4.26 -1.96
N ALA A 240 -27.98 3.63 -3.13
CA ALA A 240 -29.13 3.57 -4.05
C ALA A 240 -30.34 2.87 -3.41
N ASN A 241 -30.10 1.78 -2.68
CA ASN A 241 -31.12 1.05 -1.91
C ASN A 241 -31.52 1.74 -0.59
N LYS A 242 -30.98 2.93 -0.30
CA LYS A 242 -31.23 3.72 0.93
C LYS A 242 -30.99 2.93 2.23
N GLN A 243 -30.06 1.99 2.21
CA GLN A 243 -29.67 1.24 3.41
C GLN A 243 -28.71 2.10 4.24
N PRO A 244 -29.03 2.43 5.50
CA PRO A 244 -28.08 3.12 6.37
C PRO A 244 -26.92 2.17 6.69
N TRP A 245 -25.69 2.66 6.55
CA TRP A 245 -24.47 1.98 6.97
C TRP A 245 -23.48 3.03 7.48
N PHE A 246 -22.61 2.69 8.42
CA PHE A 246 -21.50 3.55 8.86
C PHE A 246 -20.13 2.92 8.51
N VAL A 247 -20.05 1.58 8.57
CA VAL A 247 -18.86 0.80 8.16
C VAL A 247 -19.27 -0.19 7.10
N LEU A 248 -18.55 -0.21 5.97
CA LEU A 248 -18.50 -1.35 5.07
C LEU A 248 -17.20 -2.11 5.38
N ASP A 249 -17.32 -3.35 5.81
CA ASP A 249 -16.21 -4.13 6.37
C ASP A 249 -15.85 -5.28 5.45
N PHE A 250 -14.67 -5.18 4.81
CA PHE A 250 -14.18 -6.13 3.81
C PHE A 250 -13.07 -7.07 4.35
N CYS A 251 -12.77 -7.06 5.65
CA CYS A 251 -11.86 -8.00 6.30
C CYS A 251 -12.19 -8.14 7.79
N GLN A 252 -12.50 -9.36 8.27
CA GLN A 252 -12.91 -9.54 9.66
C GLN A 252 -11.75 -9.47 10.68
N LEU A 253 -10.51 -9.28 10.22
CA LEU A 253 -9.33 -9.16 11.07
C LEU A 253 -9.02 -7.68 11.35
N GLY A 254 -9.18 -7.28 12.61
CA GLY A 254 -8.82 -5.94 13.09
C GLY A 254 -9.49 -4.82 12.28
N PHE A 255 -8.73 -3.76 12.05
CA PHE A 255 -9.19 -2.55 11.36
C PHE A 255 -8.94 -2.56 9.84
N ILE A 256 -8.40 -3.65 9.30
CA ILE A 256 -8.10 -3.78 7.88
C ILE A 256 -9.39 -3.70 7.06
N GLY A 257 -9.34 -3.03 5.91
CA GLY A 257 -10.41 -3.06 4.91
C GLY A 257 -11.72 -2.44 5.39
N LYS A 258 -11.66 -1.51 6.35
CA LYS A 258 -12.83 -0.77 6.84
C LYS A 258 -13.03 0.48 5.99
N MET A 259 -14.15 0.54 5.29
CA MET A 259 -14.53 1.63 4.40
C MET A 259 -15.59 2.53 5.05
N PHE A 260 -15.36 3.83 4.98
CA PHE A 260 -16.16 4.89 5.58
C PHE A 260 -16.51 5.95 4.53
N ARG A 261 -17.55 6.75 4.78
CA ARG A 261 -17.77 7.99 4.03
C ARG A 261 -16.89 9.10 4.60
N CYS A 262 -16.21 9.88 3.76
CA CYS A 262 -15.36 10.97 4.24
C CYS A 262 -16.13 12.01 5.05
N VAL A 263 -17.41 12.24 4.73
CA VAL A 263 -18.33 13.12 5.49
C VAL A 263 -18.61 12.64 6.93
N GLU A 264 -18.24 11.41 7.29
CA GLU A 264 -18.41 10.85 8.65
C GLU A 264 -17.10 10.73 9.44
N LEU A 265 -15.95 10.83 8.77
CA LEU A 265 -14.62 10.78 9.40
C LEU A 265 -14.43 11.81 10.54
N PRO A 266 -14.94 13.06 10.47
CA PRO A 266 -14.90 14.01 11.59
C PRO A 266 -15.30 13.42 12.94
N TRP A 267 -16.36 12.60 12.98
CA TRP A 267 -16.84 11.97 14.20
C TRP A 267 -15.90 10.87 14.70
N LEU A 268 -15.30 10.12 13.78
CA LEU A 268 -14.41 9.01 14.06
C LEU A 268 -13.05 9.51 14.57
N VAL A 269 -12.47 10.49 13.87
CA VAL A 269 -11.25 11.23 14.22
C VAL A 269 -11.36 11.84 15.62
N GLN A 270 -12.44 12.58 15.90
CA GLN A 270 -12.64 13.19 17.23
C GLN A 270 -12.78 12.13 18.33
N PHE A 271 -13.47 11.02 18.06
CA PHE A 271 -13.59 9.92 19.01
C PHE A 271 -12.23 9.25 19.28
N PHE A 272 -11.39 9.07 18.27
CA PHE A 272 -10.03 8.56 18.43
C PHE A 272 -9.17 9.53 19.25
N PHE A 273 -9.18 10.84 18.95
CA PHE A 273 -8.46 11.83 19.76
C PHE A 273 -8.92 11.92 21.23
N MET A 274 -10.22 11.71 21.52
CA MET A 274 -10.70 11.71 22.90
C MET A 274 -10.22 10.51 23.71
N PHE A 275 -10.01 9.35 23.08
CA PHE A 275 -9.79 8.07 23.78
C PHE A 275 -8.53 7.31 23.35
N TYR A 276 -7.61 7.94 22.61
CA TYR A 276 -6.39 7.32 22.07
C TYR A 276 -5.54 6.59 23.14
N ASN A 277 -5.48 7.16 24.34
CA ASN A 277 -4.74 6.62 25.49
C ASN A 277 -5.47 5.43 26.15
N ASP A 278 -6.80 5.37 26.06
CA ASP A 278 -7.61 4.51 26.91
C ASP A 278 -7.89 3.11 26.33
N LYS A 279 -8.01 2.97 25.00
CA LYS A 279 -8.38 1.71 24.32
C LYS A 279 -7.77 1.59 22.91
N PRO A 280 -7.61 0.39 22.33
CA PRO A 280 -7.17 0.20 20.94
C PRO A 280 -8.27 0.56 19.92
N VAL A 281 -7.86 0.85 18.68
CA VAL A 281 -8.71 1.45 17.64
C VAL A 281 -9.95 0.63 17.26
N ASP A 282 -9.83 -0.70 17.19
CA ASP A 282 -10.95 -1.62 16.95
C ASP A 282 -12.07 -1.45 18.00
N TRP A 283 -11.67 -1.30 19.26
CA TRP A 283 -12.60 -1.14 20.37
C TRP A 283 -13.18 0.26 20.39
N LEU A 284 -12.45 1.28 19.93
CA LEU A 284 -12.98 2.63 19.80
C LEU A 284 -14.07 2.69 18.73
N LEU A 285 -13.86 2.05 17.57
CA LEU A 285 -14.89 1.92 16.54
C LEU A 285 -16.13 1.18 17.08
N ASP A 286 -15.93 0.03 17.75
CA ASP A 286 -17.05 -0.74 18.33
C ASP A 286 -17.87 0.08 19.34
N HIS A 287 -17.21 0.77 20.27
CA HIS A 287 -17.88 1.64 21.24
C HIS A 287 -18.57 2.83 20.57
N MET A 288 -18.00 3.43 19.53
CA MET A 288 -18.65 4.53 18.81
C MET A 288 -19.92 4.06 18.06
N ILE A 289 -19.90 2.86 17.46
CA ILE A 289 -21.12 2.27 16.86
C ILE A 289 -22.14 1.93 17.97
N TYR A 290 -21.70 1.32 19.08
CA TYR A 290 -22.56 1.04 20.24
C TYR A 290 -23.25 2.31 20.74
N SER A 291 -22.50 3.40 20.96
CA SER A 291 -23.03 4.69 21.41
C SER A 291 -23.97 5.37 20.42
N LYS A 292 -23.92 5.01 19.12
CA LYS A 292 -24.82 5.55 18.08
C LYS A 292 -26.18 4.84 18.01
N VAL A 293 -26.29 3.55 18.37
CA VAL A 293 -27.54 2.78 18.15
C VAL A 293 -28.01 1.86 19.27
N CYS A 294 -27.17 1.50 20.24
CA CYS A 294 -27.60 0.60 21.31
C CYS A 294 -28.38 1.37 22.39
N ASN A 295 -29.69 1.10 22.49
CA ASN A 295 -30.50 1.57 23.60
C ASN A 295 -30.25 0.69 24.84
N LEU A 296 -29.86 1.31 25.95
CA LEU A 296 -29.60 0.68 27.25
C LEU A 296 -30.83 0.00 27.88
N GLU A 297 -32.04 0.41 27.49
CA GLU A 297 -33.31 -0.20 27.93
C GLU A 297 -33.66 -1.49 27.17
N LYS A 298 -32.96 -1.78 26.07
CA LYS A 298 -33.18 -2.97 25.25
C LYS A 298 -32.16 -4.06 25.55
N ASP A 299 -32.50 -5.28 25.15
CA ASP A 299 -31.64 -6.43 25.35
C ASP A 299 -30.41 -6.41 24.42
N ASN A 300 -29.40 -7.20 24.79
CA ASN A 300 -28.16 -7.30 24.02
C ASN A 300 -28.37 -7.87 22.59
N ALA A 301 -29.46 -8.60 22.31
CA ALA A 301 -29.74 -9.05 20.95
C ALA A 301 -30.26 -7.92 20.05
N ALA A 302 -31.13 -7.04 20.56
CA ALA A 302 -31.55 -5.85 19.82
C ALA A 302 -30.37 -4.89 19.55
N CYS A 303 -29.48 -4.69 20.53
CA CYS A 303 -28.24 -3.92 20.33
C CYS A 303 -27.36 -4.53 19.23
N ARG A 304 -27.08 -5.84 19.26
CA ARG A 304 -26.32 -6.52 18.19
C ARG A 304 -26.96 -6.32 16.82
N LYS A 305 -28.26 -6.55 16.68
CA LYS A 305 -28.97 -6.36 15.40
C LYS A 305 -28.83 -4.92 14.89
N ALA A 306 -28.98 -3.92 15.74
CA ALA A 306 -28.82 -2.52 15.36
C ALA A 306 -27.36 -2.17 14.97
N LYS A 307 -26.36 -2.81 15.59
CA LYS A 307 -24.97 -2.71 15.18
C LYS A 307 -24.75 -3.35 13.81
N ASP A 308 -25.27 -4.56 13.57
CA ASP A 308 -25.15 -5.29 12.31
C ASP A 308 -25.82 -4.57 11.12
N GLU A 309 -26.84 -3.74 11.39
CA GLU A 309 -27.47 -2.88 10.38
C GLU A 309 -26.52 -1.73 9.93
N LEU A 310 -25.67 -1.19 10.82
CA LEU A 310 -24.72 -0.11 10.49
C LEU A 310 -23.30 -0.62 10.13
N TRP A 311 -22.86 -1.72 10.72
CA TRP A 311 -21.58 -2.37 10.46
C TRP A 311 -21.82 -3.53 9.50
N VAL A 312 -21.83 -3.21 8.21
CA VAL A 312 -22.16 -4.18 7.17
C VAL A 312 -20.91 -4.97 6.79
N HIS A 313 -20.83 -6.22 7.26
CA HIS A 313 -19.79 -7.16 6.86
C HIS A 313 -20.00 -7.65 5.42
N CYS A 314 -19.14 -7.20 4.51
CA CYS A 314 -19.15 -7.56 3.10
C CYS A 314 -18.50 -8.93 2.88
N LYS A 315 -19.05 -9.71 1.94
CA LYS A 315 -18.57 -11.07 1.64
C LYS A 315 -18.41 -11.26 0.14
N PRO A 316 -17.33 -11.90 -0.35
CA PRO A 316 -16.20 -12.43 0.44
C PRO A 316 -15.25 -11.34 0.94
N SER A 317 -14.38 -11.63 1.92
CA SER A 317 -13.35 -10.68 2.36
C SER A 317 -12.41 -10.36 1.19
N LEU A 318 -12.04 -9.09 1.03
CA LEU A 318 -11.18 -8.59 -0.05
C LEU A 318 -9.72 -8.46 0.36
N PHE A 319 -9.42 -8.50 1.66
CA PHE A 319 -8.07 -8.35 2.20
C PHE A 319 -7.67 -9.50 3.14
N GLN A 320 -6.37 -9.80 3.19
CA GLN A 320 -5.76 -10.81 4.05
C GLN A 320 -4.44 -10.30 4.63
N HIS A 321 -4.35 -10.17 5.95
CA HIS A 321 -3.09 -9.92 6.67
C HIS A 321 -2.09 -11.07 6.45
N ILE A 322 -0.84 -10.73 6.12
CA ILE A 322 0.27 -11.66 5.88
C ILE A 322 1.46 -11.46 6.82
N GLY A 323 1.51 -10.35 7.57
CA GLY A 323 2.54 -10.11 8.58
C GLY A 323 2.67 -11.29 9.55
N THR A 324 3.80 -11.99 9.50
CA THR A 324 4.07 -13.11 10.43
C THR A 324 4.70 -12.60 11.72
N GLN A 325 5.58 -11.59 11.60
CA GLN A 325 6.10 -10.81 12.70
C GLN A 325 5.12 -9.69 13.07
N SER A 326 4.61 -9.70 14.31
CA SER A 326 3.87 -8.57 14.84
C SER A 326 4.82 -7.41 15.14
N SER A 327 4.33 -6.19 14.98
CA SER A 327 5.00 -4.95 15.43
C SER A 327 5.21 -4.84 16.95
N LEU A 328 4.70 -5.79 17.74
CA LEU A 328 5.09 -5.99 19.14
C LEU A 328 6.13 -7.12 19.23
N LYS A 329 7.33 -6.80 19.73
CA LYS A 329 8.48 -7.72 19.81
C LYS A 329 8.10 -9.08 20.42
N GLY A 330 8.50 -10.15 19.74
CA GLY A 330 8.29 -11.54 20.18
C GLY A 330 6.90 -12.13 19.93
N LYS A 331 5.93 -11.37 19.38
CA LYS A 331 4.60 -11.90 19.05
C LYS A 331 4.53 -12.33 17.58
N VAL A 332 4.41 -13.62 17.32
CA VAL A 332 4.16 -14.16 15.96
C VAL A 332 2.66 -14.21 15.69
N GLN A 333 2.18 -13.48 14.68
CA GLN A 333 0.78 -13.42 14.31
C GLN A 333 0.50 -14.39 13.16
N LYS A 334 -0.40 -15.36 13.37
CA LYS A 334 -0.75 -16.40 12.37
C LYS A 334 -2.24 -16.44 12.02
N LEU A 335 -3.00 -15.39 12.38
CA LEU A 335 -4.43 -15.33 12.10
C LEU A 335 -4.66 -15.05 10.61
N LYS A 336 -5.44 -15.90 9.95
CA LYS A 336 -5.91 -15.72 8.57
C LYS A 336 -7.43 -15.56 8.55
N ASP A 337 -7.98 -14.72 7.66
CA ASP A 337 -9.41 -14.51 7.55
C ASP A 337 -10.05 -15.71 6.85
N LYS A 338 -10.97 -16.37 7.56
CA LYS A 338 -11.67 -17.56 7.07
C LYS A 338 -12.51 -17.28 5.81
N GLN A 339 -12.86 -16.02 5.55
CA GLN A 339 -13.71 -15.58 4.44
C GLN A 339 -12.91 -15.00 3.25
N PHE A 340 -11.59 -14.85 3.37
CA PHE A 340 -10.74 -14.49 2.22
C PHE A 340 -10.61 -15.65 1.22
N GLY A 341 -10.59 -16.90 1.71
CA GLY A 341 -10.37 -18.10 0.90
C GLY A 341 -8.90 -18.50 0.84
N LYS A 342 -8.53 -19.36 -0.11
CA LYS A 342 -7.14 -19.79 -0.29
C LYS A 342 -6.37 -18.74 -1.12
N VAL A 343 -5.32 -18.17 -0.53
CA VAL A 343 -4.32 -17.37 -1.25
C VAL A 343 -3.70 -18.25 -2.35
N LYS A 344 -3.62 -17.75 -3.59
CA LYS A 344 -2.88 -18.44 -4.66
C LYS A 344 -1.38 -18.21 -4.44
N LEU A 345 -0.67 -19.26 -4.02
CA LEU A 345 0.78 -19.21 -3.80
C LEU A 345 1.60 -19.47 -5.08
N PHE A 346 0.94 -19.91 -6.15
CA PHE A 346 1.55 -20.22 -7.44
C PHE A 346 0.51 -20.17 -8.56
N PHE A 347 0.98 -20.03 -9.80
CA PHE A 347 0.17 -20.06 -11.01
C PHE A 347 0.56 -21.29 -11.86
N PRO A 348 -0.33 -22.30 -11.98
CA PRO A 348 -0.04 -23.50 -12.76
C PRO A 348 -0.18 -23.25 -14.26
N HIS A 349 0.78 -23.76 -15.02
CA HIS A 349 0.82 -23.67 -16.48
C HIS A 349 1.15 -25.03 -17.10
N VAL A 350 0.72 -25.24 -18.35
CA VAL A 350 1.09 -26.43 -19.14
C VAL A 350 2.37 -26.11 -19.89
N ASN A 351 3.51 -26.52 -19.35
CA ASN A 351 4.83 -26.29 -19.95
C ASN A 351 5.26 -27.46 -20.87
N PRO A 352 6.16 -27.22 -21.85
CA PRO A 352 6.70 -28.26 -22.74
C PRO A 352 7.42 -29.38 -21.98
N GLU A 353 7.50 -30.59 -22.54
CA GLU A 353 8.21 -31.69 -21.85
C GLU A 353 9.71 -31.42 -21.70
N ALA A 354 10.16 -31.24 -20.44
CA ALA A 354 11.55 -31.05 -20.07
C ALA A 354 11.97 -31.96 -18.91
N THR A 355 13.25 -32.32 -18.88
CA THR A 355 13.93 -32.82 -17.68
C THR A 355 14.41 -31.61 -16.90
N VAL A 356 13.87 -31.42 -15.69
CA VAL A 356 14.17 -30.25 -14.87
C VAL A 356 15.00 -30.64 -13.64
N VAL A 357 16.05 -29.86 -13.39
CA VAL A 357 17.04 -30.10 -12.33
C VAL A 357 17.32 -28.77 -11.62
N SER A 358 17.54 -28.83 -10.32
CA SER A 358 17.85 -27.70 -9.45
C SER A 358 19.11 -28.06 -8.67
N GLU A 359 20.12 -27.20 -8.70
CA GLU A 359 21.31 -27.35 -7.86
C GLU A 359 21.02 -26.92 -6.42
N MET A 360 20.15 -25.91 -6.23
CA MET A 360 19.56 -25.57 -4.93
C MET A 360 18.73 -26.72 -4.35
N ASN A 361 18.87 -26.94 -3.04
CA ASN A 361 18.06 -27.89 -2.28
C ASN A 361 16.63 -27.36 -2.10
N ALA A 362 15.62 -28.19 -2.38
CA ALA A 362 14.23 -27.81 -2.22
C ALA A 362 13.71 -28.01 -0.78
N TYR A 363 12.94 -27.06 -0.26
CA TYR A 363 12.25 -27.22 1.01
C TYR A 363 11.09 -28.22 0.91
N LYS A 364 11.14 -29.30 1.70
CA LYS A 364 10.10 -30.33 1.82
C LYS A 364 9.66 -30.92 0.46
N LEU A 365 8.49 -30.52 -0.03
CA LEU A 365 7.84 -31.06 -1.24
C LEU A 365 7.74 -30.01 -2.37
N TYR A 366 8.33 -28.83 -2.19
CA TYR A 366 8.29 -27.70 -3.12
C TYR A 366 9.46 -27.78 -4.12
N THR A 367 9.53 -28.88 -4.87
CA THR A 367 10.62 -29.16 -5.81
C THR A 367 10.39 -28.51 -7.18
N LEU A 368 11.47 -28.18 -7.90
CA LEU A 368 11.38 -27.56 -9.23
C LEU A 368 10.54 -28.40 -10.20
N LYS A 369 10.65 -29.73 -10.12
CA LYS A 369 9.86 -30.66 -10.93
C LYS A 369 8.35 -30.51 -10.75
N ARG A 370 7.90 -30.27 -9.51
CA ARG A 370 6.48 -30.09 -9.18
C ARG A 370 6.00 -28.68 -9.50
N ALA A 371 6.89 -27.69 -9.40
CA ALA A 371 6.65 -26.33 -9.89
C ALA A 371 6.42 -26.29 -11.40
N TYR A 372 7.32 -26.91 -12.17
CA TYR A 372 7.26 -26.96 -13.62
C TYR A 372 6.01 -27.69 -14.16
N ALA A 373 5.56 -28.71 -13.44
CA ALA A 373 4.33 -29.46 -13.72
C ALA A 373 3.04 -28.74 -13.28
N GLY A 374 3.12 -27.59 -12.61
CA GLY A 374 1.96 -26.87 -12.09
C GLY A 374 1.28 -27.54 -10.89
N GLU A 375 1.99 -28.38 -10.13
CA GLU A 375 1.46 -28.98 -8.89
C GLU A 375 1.65 -28.08 -7.66
N THR A 376 2.76 -27.32 -7.62
CA THR A 376 3.16 -26.45 -6.49
C THR A 376 3.95 -25.23 -7.01
N PHE A 377 4.54 -24.44 -6.10
CA PHE A 377 5.72 -23.62 -6.39
C PHE A 377 7.02 -24.40 -6.11
N PHE A 378 8.15 -23.85 -6.53
CA PHE A 378 9.49 -24.25 -6.06
C PHE A 378 9.90 -23.36 -4.88
N TRP A 379 10.59 -23.93 -3.90
CA TRP A 379 11.15 -23.19 -2.76
C TRP A 379 12.57 -23.70 -2.50
N GLY A 380 13.57 -22.98 -3.00
CA GLY A 380 14.99 -23.28 -2.85
C GLY A 380 15.57 -22.70 -1.57
N LEU A 381 16.34 -23.51 -0.85
CA LEU A 381 17.06 -23.13 0.36
C LEU A 381 18.37 -22.41 -0.01
N LEU A 382 18.57 -21.20 0.53
CA LEU A 382 19.82 -20.42 0.46
C LEU A 382 20.48 -20.38 -0.93
N PRO A 383 19.96 -19.57 -1.88
CA PRO A 383 20.54 -19.41 -3.21
C PRO A 383 21.98 -18.87 -3.12
N GLN A 384 22.89 -19.51 -3.85
CA GLN A 384 24.30 -19.12 -3.95
C GLN A 384 24.63 -18.62 -5.36
N ALA A 385 25.64 -17.75 -5.47
CA ALA A 385 26.16 -17.31 -6.75
C ALA A 385 26.75 -18.50 -7.53
N GLY A 386 26.21 -18.75 -8.71
CA GLY A 386 26.53 -19.91 -9.55
C GLY A 386 25.49 -21.04 -9.51
N ASP A 387 24.48 -20.99 -8.64
CA ASP A 387 23.39 -21.98 -8.67
C ASP A 387 22.59 -21.88 -9.99
N HIS A 388 22.27 -23.05 -10.56
CA HIS A 388 21.43 -23.17 -11.74
C HIS A 388 20.10 -23.91 -11.50
N LEU A 389 19.07 -23.46 -12.23
CA LEU A 389 17.78 -24.13 -12.41
C LEU A 389 17.64 -24.51 -13.89
N ASN A 390 17.88 -25.77 -14.23
CA ASN A 390 17.95 -26.25 -15.61
C ASN A 390 16.63 -26.84 -16.09
N PHE A 391 16.27 -26.53 -17.34
CA PHE A 391 15.08 -26.99 -18.05
C PHE A 391 15.50 -27.56 -19.41
N LYS A 392 15.89 -28.84 -19.43
CA LYS A 392 16.39 -29.53 -20.63
C LYS A 392 15.22 -30.13 -21.40
N PHE A 393 14.84 -29.52 -22.53
CA PHE A 393 13.68 -29.97 -23.32
C PHE A 393 13.95 -31.35 -23.94
N LYS A 394 12.96 -32.26 -23.88
CA LYS A 394 13.07 -33.59 -24.52
C LYS A 394 13.11 -33.51 -26.04
N LYS A 395 12.50 -32.47 -26.61
CA LYS A 395 12.53 -32.13 -28.03
C LYS A 395 12.89 -30.65 -28.11
N PRO A 396 13.95 -30.26 -28.86
CA PRO A 396 14.26 -28.86 -29.06
C PRO A 396 13.10 -28.12 -29.70
N LEU A 397 12.84 -26.89 -29.25
CA LEU A 397 11.65 -26.12 -29.63
C LEU A 397 11.96 -24.63 -29.73
N PHE A 398 11.19 -23.92 -30.56
CA PHE A 398 11.21 -22.45 -30.58
C PHE A 398 10.38 -21.93 -29.41
N ILE A 399 10.95 -21.04 -28.60
CA ILE A 399 10.25 -20.42 -27.47
C ILE A 399 9.68 -19.08 -27.94
N LYS A 400 8.36 -18.94 -27.94
CA LYS A 400 7.68 -17.69 -28.30
C LYS A 400 7.78 -16.65 -27.18
N LYS A 401 7.48 -17.07 -25.96
CA LYS A 401 7.54 -16.24 -24.74
C LYS A 401 7.95 -17.11 -23.55
N TYR A 402 8.71 -16.54 -22.63
CA TYR A 402 8.85 -17.05 -21.27
C TYR A 402 8.30 -16.04 -20.26
N LEU A 403 7.85 -16.54 -19.11
CA LEU A 403 7.49 -15.79 -17.92
C LEU A 403 7.89 -16.63 -16.70
N PHE A 404 8.69 -16.02 -15.84
CA PHE A 404 9.08 -16.52 -14.53
C PHE A 404 8.70 -15.49 -13.47
N ARG A 405 8.07 -15.93 -12.38
CA ARG A 405 7.78 -15.07 -11.22
C ARG A 405 8.35 -15.70 -9.96
N SER A 406 9.11 -14.90 -9.23
CA SER A 406 9.78 -15.25 -7.99
C SER A 406 9.13 -14.57 -6.79
N GLY A 407 9.29 -15.16 -5.59
CA GLY A 407 8.50 -14.80 -4.41
C GLY A 407 7.07 -15.34 -4.48
N ASN A 408 6.37 -15.30 -3.35
CA ASN A 408 4.92 -15.49 -3.32
C ASN A 408 4.26 -14.60 -2.26
N ALA A 409 2.93 -14.64 -2.23
CA ALA A 409 2.12 -13.77 -1.40
C ALA A 409 2.23 -14.04 0.13
N GLU A 410 2.78 -15.19 0.57
CA GLU A 410 3.07 -15.46 1.99
C GLU A 410 4.55 -15.20 2.35
N HIS A 411 5.43 -15.18 1.35
CA HIS A 411 6.88 -15.00 1.48
C HIS A 411 7.37 -14.07 0.35
N PRO A 412 7.11 -12.75 0.45
CA PRO A 412 7.46 -11.80 -0.60
C PRO A 412 8.97 -11.52 -0.70
N SER A 413 9.69 -11.66 0.41
CA SER A 413 11.16 -11.51 0.47
C SER A 413 11.91 -12.71 -0.13
N ASP A 414 11.25 -13.86 -0.27
CA ASP A 414 11.86 -15.11 -0.75
C ASP A 414 11.92 -15.12 -2.29
N ARG A 415 12.75 -14.25 -2.88
CA ARG A 415 12.81 -14.02 -4.33
C ARG A 415 14.25 -14.00 -4.88
N PHE A 416 14.39 -14.25 -6.17
CA PHE A 416 15.64 -14.06 -6.90
C PHE A 416 15.88 -12.57 -7.16
N TYR A 417 16.92 -12.00 -6.55
CA TYR A 417 17.28 -10.58 -6.68
C TYR A 417 18.20 -10.30 -7.88
N ASN A 418 19.24 -11.13 -8.07
CA ASN A 418 20.19 -10.99 -9.18
C ASN A 418 20.27 -12.32 -9.95
N ALA A 419 19.31 -12.54 -10.85
CA ALA A 419 19.24 -13.75 -11.66
C ALA A 419 18.99 -13.44 -13.14
N THR A 420 19.49 -14.30 -14.01
CA THR A 420 19.33 -14.23 -15.48
C THR A 420 18.48 -15.38 -16.00
N VAL A 421 17.86 -15.17 -17.17
CA VAL A 421 17.25 -16.21 -17.99
C VAL A 421 18.18 -16.48 -19.17
N GLU A 422 18.59 -17.73 -19.35
CA GLU A 422 19.62 -18.15 -20.29
C GLU A 422 19.14 -19.33 -21.14
N VAL A 423 19.52 -19.37 -22.43
CA VAL A 423 19.11 -20.44 -23.36
C VAL A 423 20.30 -21.01 -24.14
N LEU A 424 20.26 -22.31 -24.39
CA LEU A 424 21.22 -23.04 -25.20
C LEU A 424 20.55 -23.49 -26.52
N PRO A 425 20.93 -22.91 -27.67
CA PRO A 425 20.42 -23.34 -28.98
C PRO A 425 21.07 -24.67 -29.42
N VAL A 426 20.36 -25.45 -30.24
CA VAL A 426 20.88 -26.73 -30.80
C VAL A 426 22.11 -26.50 -31.71
N VAL A 427 22.14 -25.37 -32.41
CA VAL A 427 23.26 -24.95 -33.25
C VAL A 427 23.96 -23.80 -32.54
N PRO A 428 25.25 -23.92 -32.15
CA PRO A 428 25.99 -22.81 -31.55
C PRO A 428 26.04 -21.61 -32.50
N ILE A 429 25.87 -20.42 -31.95
CA ILE A 429 25.89 -19.15 -32.69
C ILE A 429 27.11 -18.36 -32.22
N PRO A 430 28.23 -18.35 -32.96
CA PRO A 430 29.48 -17.75 -32.48
C PRO A 430 29.45 -16.22 -32.30
N GLU A 431 28.49 -15.56 -32.95
CA GLU A 431 28.36 -14.09 -33.03
C GLU A 431 27.17 -13.55 -32.23
N ALA A 432 26.62 -14.32 -31.28
CA ALA A 432 25.56 -13.81 -30.40
C ALA A 432 26.15 -12.93 -29.28
N ASP A 433 25.55 -11.77 -29.05
CA ASP A 433 25.87 -10.95 -27.88
C ASP A 433 25.45 -11.68 -26.59
N ASN A 434 26.26 -11.54 -25.52
CA ASN A 434 26.03 -12.14 -24.20
C ASN A 434 26.04 -13.68 -24.16
N ILE A 435 26.97 -14.32 -24.88
CA ILE A 435 27.32 -15.74 -24.70
C ILE A 435 28.09 -15.94 -23.39
N THR A 436 27.70 -16.93 -22.59
CA THR A 436 28.42 -17.43 -21.41
C THR A 436 29.54 -18.39 -21.81
N THR A 437 30.50 -18.65 -20.91
CA THR A 437 31.67 -19.51 -21.19
C THR A 437 31.33 -20.95 -21.57
N ASP A 438 30.14 -21.42 -21.25
CA ASP A 438 29.60 -22.75 -21.56
C ASP A 438 28.55 -22.76 -22.69
N GLY A 439 28.40 -21.64 -23.41
CA GLY A 439 27.63 -21.56 -24.67
C GLY A 439 26.15 -21.20 -24.53
N PHE A 440 25.66 -20.92 -23.32
CA PHE A 440 24.32 -20.34 -23.14
C PHE A 440 24.32 -18.85 -23.53
N ILE A 441 23.15 -18.34 -23.90
CA ILE A 441 22.94 -16.94 -24.30
C ILE A 441 21.96 -16.31 -23.31
N VAL A 442 22.32 -15.17 -22.72
CA VAL A 442 21.45 -14.42 -21.81
C VAL A 442 20.31 -13.76 -22.61
N VAL A 443 19.06 -14.14 -22.32
CA VAL A 443 17.84 -13.62 -22.99
C VAL A 443 16.96 -12.77 -22.09
N GLY A 444 17.31 -12.62 -20.81
CA GLY A 444 16.62 -11.74 -19.87
C GLY A 444 17.22 -11.74 -18.48
N LYS A 445 16.65 -10.90 -17.61
CA LYS A 445 17.00 -10.77 -16.19
C LYS A 445 15.72 -10.69 -15.36
N PHE A 446 15.81 -11.06 -14.10
CA PHE A 446 14.77 -10.74 -13.12
C PHE A 446 14.81 -9.25 -12.78
N ASP A 447 13.65 -8.61 -12.72
CA ASP A 447 13.49 -7.24 -12.25
C ASP A 447 13.45 -7.17 -10.70
N ILE A 448 13.41 -5.94 -10.16
CA ILE A 448 13.28 -5.69 -8.72
C ILE A 448 11.98 -6.23 -8.10
N LYS A 449 10.97 -6.54 -8.92
CA LYS A 449 9.70 -7.15 -8.52
C LYS A 449 9.77 -8.69 -8.57
N GLY A 450 10.93 -9.28 -8.88
CA GLY A 450 11.15 -10.72 -8.95
C GLY A 450 10.53 -11.37 -10.19
N LYS A 451 10.30 -10.61 -11.27
CA LYS A 451 9.69 -11.09 -12.52
C LYS A 451 10.71 -11.08 -13.65
N ALA A 452 10.73 -12.13 -14.46
CA ALA A 452 11.47 -12.18 -15.71
C ALA A 452 10.53 -12.63 -16.83
N GLU A 453 10.22 -11.76 -17.78
CA GLU A 453 9.44 -12.11 -18.97
C GLU A 453 10.07 -11.56 -20.25
N GLY A 454 9.93 -12.31 -21.34
CA GLY A 454 10.51 -11.92 -22.63
C GLY A 454 10.18 -12.89 -23.75
N ALA A 455 10.44 -12.46 -24.99
CA ALA A 455 10.38 -13.31 -26.17
C ALA A 455 11.80 -13.78 -26.53
N VAL A 456 11.95 -15.05 -26.93
CA VAL A 456 13.24 -15.55 -27.41
C VAL A 456 13.34 -15.26 -28.91
N ASN A 457 14.45 -14.66 -29.34
CA ASN A 457 14.62 -14.27 -30.74
C ASN A 457 14.68 -15.52 -31.63
N ARG A 458 13.77 -15.65 -32.60
CA ARG A 458 13.68 -16.80 -33.51
C ARG A 458 14.95 -17.05 -34.35
N LYS A 459 15.83 -16.04 -34.48
CA LYS A 459 17.18 -16.19 -35.04
C LYS A 459 18.08 -17.16 -34.24
N LEU A 460 17.79 -17.39 -32.96
CA LEU A 460 18.53 -18.33 -32.12
C LEU A 460 18.25 -19.81 -32.47
N GLY A 461 17.27 -20.08 -33.35
CA GLY A 461 16.91 -21.44 -33.73
C GLY A 461 16.11 -22.17 -32.65
N ALA A 462 16.11 -23.51 -32.72
CA ALA A 462 15.46 -24.35 -31.71
C ALA A 462 16.34 -24.42 -30.45
N ILE A 463 15.72 -24.21 -29.29
CA ILE A 463 16.37 -24.24 -27.97
C ILE A 463 16.35 -25.67 -27.43
N GLN A 464 17.51 -26.16 -27.01
CA GLN A 464 17.67 -27.48 -26.38
C GLN A 464 17.49 -27.42 -24.86
N GLU A 465 17.99 -26.37 -24.22
CA GLU A 465 17.98 -26.20 -22.78
C GLU A 465 17.78 -24.73 -22.43
N LEU A 466 16.98 -24.45 -21.41
CA LEU A 466 16.85 -23.14 -20.78
C LEU A 466 17.34 -23.28 -19.34
N ARG A 467 18.01 -22.28 -18.79
CA ARG A 467 18.32 -22.22 -17.35
C ARG A 467 18.03 -20.85 -16.76
N LEU A 468 17.84 -20.84 -15.44
CA LEU A 468 17.98 -19.63 -14.63
C LEU A 468 19.31 -19.72 -13.89
N THR A 469 20.09 -18.64 -13.89
CA THR A 469 21.40 -18.56 -13.22
C THR A 469 21.34 -17.49 -12.14
N ILE A 470 21.76 -17.84 -10.92
CA ILE A 470 21.83 -16.93 -9.78
C ILE A 470 23.24 -16.30 -9.74
N HIS A 471 23.33 -14.97 -9.64
CA HIS A 471 24.61 -14.22 -9.68
C HIS A 471 25.00 -13.61 -8.33
N SER A 472 24.16 -13.71 -7.30
CA SER A 472 24.45 -13.23 -5.95
C SER A 472 23.95 -14.21 -4.91
N ASP A 473 24.72 -14.38 -3.84
CA ASP A 473 24.27 -15.06 -2.63
C ASP A 473 23.06 -14.33 -2.02
N SER A 474 22.17 -15.08 -1.36
CA SER A 474 21.00 -14.54 -0.67
C SER A 474 20.79 -15.22 0.67
N ASP A 475 20.74 -14.42 1.74
CA ASP A 475 20.37 -14.88 3.09
C ASP A 475 18.90 -15.38 3.16
N ASN A 476 18.04 -14.84 2.28
CA ASN A 476 16.67 -15.30 2.10
C ASN A 476 16.62 -16.53 1.18
N TRP A 477 15.69 -17.44 1.45
CA TRP A 477 15.35 -18.53 0.53
C TRP A 477 14.72 -17.97 -0.75
N ALA A 478 14.60 -18.76 -1.82
CA ALA A 478 13.98 -18.28 -3.07
C ALA A 478 12.80 -19.14 -3.49
N ILE A 479 11.69 -18.49 -3.82
CA ILE A 479 10.49 -19.10 -4.37
C ILE A 479 10.41 -18.82 -5.86
N LEU A 480 9.96 -19.81 -6.64
CA LEU A 480 9.52 -19.64 -8.02
C LEU A 480 8.05 -20.06 -8.09
N SER A 481 7.16 -19.07 -8.14
CA SER A 481 5.70 -19.21 -8.03
C SER A 481 4.99 -19.29 -9.37
N GLU A 482 5.64 -18.87 -10.45
CA GLU A 482 5.13 -19.00 -11.82
C GLU A 482 6.26 -19.42 -12.76
N ILE A 483 5.99 -20.47 -13.54
CA ILE A 483 6.85 -20.92 -14.62
C ILE A 483 5.96 -21.13 -15.84
N HIS A 484 6.12 -20.28 -16.86
CA HIS A 484 5.38 -20.38 -18.11
C HIS A 484 6.35 -20.24 -19.29
N ILE A 485 6.52 -21.33 -20.05
CA ILE A 485 7.31 -21.37 -21.28
C ILE A 485 6.35 -21.67 -22.43
N GLN A 486 6.10 -20.69 -23.29
CA GLN A 486 5.20 -20.84 -24.42
C GLN A 486 5.98 -21.26 -25.68
N PRO A 487 5.73 -22.44 -26.26
CA PRO A 487 6.31 -22.82 -27.55
C PRO A 487 5.73 -21.97 -28.70
N ASP A 488 6.51 -21.81 -29.77
CA ASP A 488 6.05 -21.22 -31.02
C ASP A 488 5.55 -22.33 -31.97
N ASP A 489 4.25 -22.67 -31.86
CA ASP A 489 3.61 -23.77 -32.62
C ASP A 489 3.40 -23.47 -34.13
N VAL A 490 4.04 -22.43 -34.66
CA VAL A 490 3.97 -22.07 -36.09
C VAL A 490 4.83 -23.04 -36.91
N ARG A 491 4.15 -24.08 -37.42
CA ARG A 491 4.63 -25.04 -38.43
C ARG A 491 5.24 -24.37 -39.67
#